data_AF-A0A7M7P3Y3-F1
#
_entry.id   AF-A0A7M7P3Y3-F1
#
_cell.length_a   1.000
_cell.length_b   1.000
_cell.length_c   1.000
_cell.angle_alpha   90.00
_cell.angle_beta   90.00
_cell.angle_gamma   90.00
#
_symmetry.space_group_name_H-M   'P 1'
#
loop_
_entity.id
_entity.type
_entity.pdbx_description
1 polymer ?
#
loop_
_entity_poly.entity_id
_entity_poly.type
_entity_poly.pdbx_seq_one_letter_code
_entity_poly.pdbx_strand_id
1 'polypeptide(L)'
;MNDKILRKPLNGSRSTETVYSNSDLSAITGLSIDLSRDPRRIFFCDYGTGRTFYKDVNQNITMAHELTDYMNDPDINDDEERKYRKYRDISYFSGALYWTREGSHKGIAVMTNYDQSSPSFNIKESSQFTPRDPYQLVIINVDP
;
A
#
# COMPACT_ATOMS: atom_id res chain seq x y z
N MET A 1 -13.11 -6.47 12.26
CA MET A 1 -13.35 -6.44 10.80
C MET A 1 -12.10 -5.86 10.18
N ASN A 2 -11.14 -6.72 9.84
CA ASN A 2 -9.90 -6.31 9.16
C ASN A 2 -9.86 -6.81 7.72
N ASP A 3 -10.99 -7.37 7.26
CA ASP A 3 -11.21 -8.05 6.00
C ASP A 3 -11.90 -7.16 4.95
N LYS A 4 -12.25 -5.92 5.32
CA LYS A 4 -13.07 -5.02 4.50
C LYS A 4 -12.51 -3.62 4.45
N ILE A 5 -12.66 -2.99 3.29
CA ILE A 5 -12.51 -1.55 3.11
C ILE A 5 -13.88 -0.97 2.89
N LEU A 6 -14.24 0.00 3.72
CA LEU A 6 -15.55 0.63 3.75
C LEU A 6 -15.43 2.10 3.31
N ARG A 7 -16.51 2.64 2.74
CA ARG A 7 -16.61 4.07 2.45
C ARG A 7 -17.94 4.63 2.94
N LYS A 8 -17.94 5.92 3.26
CA LYS A 8 -19.14 6.69 3.62
C LYS A 8 -19.00 8.12 3.12
N PRO A 9 -20.10 8.78 2.72
CA PRO A 9 -20.10 10.22 2.48
C PRO A 9 -19.57 11.02 3.68
N LEU A 10 -18.74 12.02 3.40
CA LEU A 10 -18.14 12.88 4.44
C LEU A 10 -19.18 13.70 5.21
N ASN A 11 -20.31 14.04 4.57
CA ASN A 11 -21.44 14.73 5.21
C ASN A 11 -22.25 13.81 6.15
N GLY A 12 -21.82 12.55 6.34
CA GLY A 12 -22.49 11.58 7.21
C GLY A 12 -23.79 11.01 6.64
N SER A 13 -24.23 11.46 5.47
CA SER A 13 -25.43 10.95 4.80
C SER A 13 -25.22 9.52 4.28
N ARG A 14 -26.33 8.82 3.99
CA ARG A 14 -26.38 7.44 3.46
C ARG A 14 -25.74 6.39 4.38
N SER A 15 -25.94 5.13 4.03
CA SER A 15 -25.31 3.99 4.70
C SER A 15 -23.84 3.87 4.32
N THR A 16 -23.06 3.22 5.17
CA THR A 16 -21.71 2.77 4.84
C THR A 16 -21.77 1.72 3.74
N GLU A 17 -20.88 1.83 2.74
CA GLU A 17 -20.78 0.91 1.60
C GLU A 17 -19.48 0.10 1.70
N THR A 18 -19.53 -1.15 1.26
CA THR A 18 -18.32 -1.99 1.15
C THR A 18 -17.66 -1.76 -0.20
N VAL A 19 -16.40 -1.33 -0.19
CA VAL A 19 -15.58 -1.12 -1.41
C VAL A 19 -14.77 -2.38 -1.72
N TYR A 20 -14.24 -3.03 -0.69
CA TYR A 20 -13.50 -4.27 -0.82
C TYR A 20 -13.83 -5.21 0.32
N SER A 21 -13.86 -6.51 0.04
CA SER A 21 -14.02 -7.57 1.03
C SER A 21 -13.20 -8.79 0.60
N ASN A 22 -12.33 -9.26 1.48
CA ASN A 22 -11.60 -10.51 1.31
C ASN A 22 -11.30 -11.10 2.69
N SER A 23 -11.82 -12.31 2.92
CA SER A 23 -11.68 -13.04 4.19
C SER A 23 -10.24 -13.44 4.51
N ASP A 24 -9.37 -13.45 3.50
CA ASP A 24 -7.97 -13.85 3.64
C ASP A 24 -7.08 -12.71 4.14
N LEU A 25 -7.62 -11.49 4.28
CA LEU A 25 -6.87 -10.36 4.84
C LEU A 25 -6.82 -10.45 6.37
N SER A 26 -5.68 -10.08 6.93
CA SER A 26 -5.43 -10.20 8.37
C SER A 26 -5.39 -8.87 9.11
N ALA A 27 -4.73 -7.85 8.54
CA ALA A 27 -4.50 -6.55 9.15
C ALA A 27 -4.22 -5.47 8.08
N ILE A 28 -5.27 -4.81 7.59
CA ILE A 28 -5.10 -3.64 6.72
C ILE A 28 -4.57 -2.46 7.55
N THR A 29 -3.36 -1.97 7.25
CA THR A 29 -2.71 -0.88 8.01
C THR A 29 -2.46 0.38 7.20
N GLY A 30 -2.28 0.26 5.88
CA GLY A 30 -2.06 1.37 4.96
C GLY A 30 -3.20 1.51 3.97
N LEU A 31 -3.64 2.74 3.71
CA LEU A 31 -4.65 3.06 2.71
C LEU A 31 -4.32 4.39 2.04
N SER A 32 -4.29 4.39 0.71
CA SER A 32 -4.14 5.60 -0.09
C SER A 32 -5.09 5.61 -1.29
N ILE A 33 -5.20 6.76 -1.94
CA ILE A 33 -6.13 6.97 -3.06
C ILE A 33 -5.52 7.88 -4.12
N ASP A 34 -5.64 7.47 -5.37
CA ASP A 34 -5.45 8.32 -6.54
C ASP A 34 -6.80 8.95 -6.92
N LEU A 35 -6.91 10.25 -6.65
CA LEU A 35 -8.09 11.06 -6.95
C LEU A 35 -8.11 11.61 -8.37
N SER A 36 -7.02 11.48 -9.13
CA SER A 36 -6.92 11.99 -10.50
C SER A 36 -7.67 11.13 -11.53
N ARG A 37 -8.03 9.90 -11.17
CA ARG A 37 -8.71 8.93 -12.03
C ARG A 37 -10.22 8.90 -11.82
N ASP A 38 -10.92 8.50 -12.88
CA ASP A 38 -12.33 8.10 -12.82
C ASP A 38 -12.53 6.74 -13.54
N PRO A 39 -12.88 5.66 -12.83
CA PRO A 39 -13.08 5.59 -11.38
C PRO A 39 -11.78 5.82 -10.59
N ARG A 40 -11.92 6.39 -9.38
CA ARG A 40 -10.80 6.59 -8.44
C ARG A 40 -10.19 5.24 -8.06
N ARG A 41 -8.88 5.22 -7.83
CA ARG A 41 -8.15 4.01 -7.47
C ARG A 41 -7.68 4.08 -6.03
N ILE A 42 -7.95 3.05 -5.24
CA ILE A 42 -7.42 2.90 -3.89
C ILE A 42 -6.25 1.91 -3.90
N PHE A 43 -5.35 2.10 -2.95
CA PHE A 43 -4.19 1.26 -2.69
C PHE A 43 -4.15 0.91 -1.22
N PHE A 44 -3.81 -0.32 -0.88
CA PHE A 44 -3.80 -0.75 0.52
C PHE A 44 -2.83 -1.91 0.76
N CYS A 45 -2.36 -2.01 2.00
CA CYS A 45 -1.46 -3.06 2.45
C CYS A 45 -2.12 -3.88 3.55
N ASP A 46 -2.01 -5.19 3.46
CA ASP A 46 -2.27 -6.12 4.56
C ASP A 46 -0.95 -6.47 5.24
N TYR A 47 -0.68 -5.82 6.35
CA TYR A 47 0.57 -5.98 7.12
C TYR A 47 0.77 -7.39 7.64
N GLY A 48 -0.31 -8.09 8.02
CA GLY A 48 -0.17 -9.41 8.63
C GLY A 48 0.13 -10.51 7.60
N THR A 49 -0.25 -10.32 6.33
CA THR A 49 0.12 -11.23 5.23
C THR A 49 1.25 -10.70 4.35
N GLY A 50 1.67 -9.44 4.54
CA GLY A 50 2.70 -8.79 3.72
C GLY A 50 2.24 -8.47 2.30
N ARG A 51 0.93 -8.49 2.03
CA ARG A 51 0.37 -8.34 0.68
C ARG A 51 -0.04 -6.90 0.41
N THR A 52 0.16 -6.45 -0.82
CA THR A 52 -0.19 -5.09 -1.24
C THR A 52 -1.08 -5.13 -2.47
N PHE A 53 -2.07 -4.23 -2.53
CA PHE A 53 -3.08 -4.26 -3.57
C PHE A 53 -3.44 -2.87 -4.09
N TYR A 54 -4.02 -2.84 -5.29
CA TYR A 54 -4.83 -1.71 -5.76
C TYR A 54 -6.17 -2.18 -6.34
N LYS A 55 -7.17 -1.29 -6.32
CA LYS A 55 -8.42 -1.49 -7.06
C LYS A 55 -9.09 -0.18 -7.41
N ASP A 56 -9.91 -0.19 -8.45
CA ASP A 56 -10.81 0.92 -8.71
C ASP A 56 -12.05 0.82 -7.81
N VAL A 57 -12.51 1.94 -7.25
CA VAL A 57 -13.55 1.97 -6.19
C VAL A 57 -14.92 1.45 -6.63
N ASN A 58 -15.16 1.32 -7.93
CA ASN A 58 -16.43 0.85 -8.50
C ASN A 58 -16.35 -0.56 -9.10
N GLN A 59 -15.20 -1.23 -9.00
CA GLN A 59 -15.07 -2.64 -9.38
C GLN A 59 -15.74 -3.56 -8.35
N ASN A 60 -15.96 -4.82 -8.74
CA ASN A 60 -16.53 -5.86 -7.87
C ASN A 60 -15.81 -5.88 -6.50
N ILE A 61 -16.57 -6.03 -5.42
CA ILE A 61 -16.08 -5.94 -4.04
C ILE A 61 -15.01 -6.97 -3.70
N THR A 62 -14.90 -8.09 -4.42
CA THR A 62 -13.87 -9.11 -4.19
C THR A 62 -12.65 -8.97 -5.11
N MET A 63 -12.71 -8.10 -6.12
CA MET A 63 -11.61 -7.89 -7.07
C MET A 63 -10.65 -6.81 -6.58
N ALA A 64 -9.36 -7.16 -6.61
CA ALA A 64 -8.22 -6.25 -6.47
C ALA A 64 -7.03 -6.85 -7.23
N HIS A 65 -6.13 -6.00 -7.70
CA HIS A 65 -4.86 -6.40 -8.27
C HIS A 65 -3.82 -6.46 -7.17
N GLU A 66 -3.08 -7.57 -7.09
CA GLU A 66 -1.99 -7.73 -6.15
C GLU A 66 -0.67 -7.23 -6.75
N LEU A 67 0.07 -6.47 -5.94
CA LEU A 67 1.38 -5.89 -6.29
C LEU A 67 2.55 -6.65 -5.67
N THR A 68 2.29 -7.54 -4.72
CA THR A 68 3.29 -8.20 -3.86
C THR A 68 4.44 -8.82 -4.66
N ASP A 69 4.12 -9.52 -5.76
CA ASP A 69 5.11 -10.22 -6.59
C ASP A 69 6.10 -9.28 -7.29
N TYR A 70 5.73 -8.00 -7.48
CA TYR A 70 6.58 -6.98 -8.07
C TYR A 70 7.44 -6.24 -7.04
N MET A 71 7.20 -6.44 -5.74
CA MET A 71 7.88 -5.72 -4.66
C MET A 71 9.19 -6.41 -4.26
N ASN A 72 10.02 -6.78 -5.24
CA ASN A 72 11.25 -7.53 -5.00
C ASN A 72 12.40 -6.63 -4.58
N ASP A 73 12.88 -6.85 -3.37
CA ASP A 73 14.15 -6.31 -2.90
C ASP A 73 15.29 -7.25 -3.32
N PRO A 74 16.24 -6.80 -4.18
CA PRO A 74 17.39 -7.60 -4.58
C PRO A 74 18.34 -7.95 -3.43
N ASP A 75 18.32 -7.17 -2.35
CA ASP A 75 19.19 -7.39 -1.19
C ASP A 75 18.62 -8.48 -0.26
N ILE A 76 17.36 -8.90 -0.47
CA ILE A 76 16.74 -10.05 0.20
C ILE A 76 16.77 -11.30 -0.69
N ASN A 77 17.68 -12.20 -0.34
CA ASN A 77 17.84 -13.50 -0.99
C ASN A 77 17.17 -14.67 -0.24
N ASP A 78 16.71 -14.47 1.00
CA ASP A 78 16.07 -15.52 1.81
C ASP A 78 14.55 -15.51 1.64
N ASP A 79 13.97 -16.67 1.32
CA ASP A 79 12.53 -16.86 1.17
C ASP A 79 11.77 -16.66 2.49
N GLU A 80 12.42 -16.89 3.64
CA GLU A 80 11.86 -16.54 4.95
C GLU A 80 11.73 -15.02 5.10
N GLU A 81 12.78 -14.26 4.80
CA GLU A 81 12.78 -12.81 4.94
C GLU A 81 11.85 -12.13 3.91
N ARG A 82 11.63 -12.76 2.75
CA ARG A 82 10.59 -12.36 1.78
C ARG A 82 9.18 -12.47 2.36
N LYS A 83 8.87 -13.51 3.14
CA LYS A 83 7.56 -13.66 3.80
C LYS A 83 7.31 -12.61 4.87
N TYR A 84 8.36 -11.97 5.39
CA TYR A 84 8.27 -10.93 6.41
C TYR A 84 8.52 -9.51 5.86
N ARG A 85 8.29 -9.26 4.56
CA ARG A 85 8.25 -7.91 4.00
C ARG A 85 7.06 -7.14 4.59
N LYS A 86 7.33 -6.43 5.69
CA LYS A 86 6.32 -5.68 6.42
C LYS A 86 6.27 -4.25 5.91
N TYR A 87 5.43 -4.04 4.89
CA TYR A 87 5.03 -2.70 4.47
C TYR A 87 3.90 -2.23 5.37
N ARG A 88 4.11 -1.12 6.07
CA ARG A 88 3.17 -0.66 7.10
C ARG A 88 2.17 0.34 6.58
N ASP A 89 2.67 1.38 5.92
CA ASP A 89 1.85 2.44 5.36
C ASP A 89 2.13 2.61 3.87
N ILE A 90 1.17 3.20 3.16
CA ILE A 90 1.24 3.43 1.71
C ILE A 90 0.71 4.83 1.38
N SER A 91 1.40 5.52 0.47
CA SER A 91 0.95 6.80 -0.09
C SER A 91 1.09 6.82 -1.59
N TYR A 92 0.04 7.25 -2.29
CA TYR A 92 0.08 7.63 -3.69
C TYR A 92 0.48 9.10 -3.81
N PHE A 93 1.46 9.39 -4.66
CA PHE A 93 1.84 10.76 -4.99
C PHE A 93 2.40 10.83 -6.42
N SER A 94 1.82 11.71 -7.25
CA SER A 94 2.32 12.03 -8.60
C SER A 94 2.61 10.79 -9.48
N GLY A 95 1.72 9.80 -9.48
CA GLY A 95 1.86 8.58 -10.29
C GLY A 95 2.75 7.49 -9.68
N ALA A 96 3.33 7.73 -8.50
CA ALA A 96 4.14 6.76 -7.76
C ALA A 96 3.44 6.31 -6.47
N LEU A 97 3.74 5.09 -6.04
CA LEU A 97 3.37 4.53 -4.75
C LEU A 97 4.60 4.50 -3.86
N TYR A 98 4.43 4.89 -2.60
CA TYR A 98 5.48 4.92 -1.61
C TYR A 98 5.05 4.13 -0.38
N TRP A 99 5.96 3.38 0.22
CA TRP A 99 5.71 2.62 1.45
C TRP A 99 6.74 2.89 2.52
N THR A 100 6.31 2.83 3.77
CA THR A 100 7.22 2.55 4.86
C THR A 100 7.48 1.05 4.95
N ARG A 101 8.75 0.67 5.04
CA ARG A 101 9.15 -0.72 5.27
C ARG A 101 9.86 -0.86 6.61
N GLU A 102 9.49 -1.91 7.33
CA GLU A 102 10.06 -2.28 8.62
C GLU A 102 11.03 -3.46 8.50
N GLY A 103 11.87 -3.65 9.52
CA GLY A 103 12.75 -4.80 9.64
C GLY A 103 14.22 -4.48 9.40
N SER A 104 14.98 -5.48 8.93
CA SER A 104 16.41 -5.38 8.58
C SER A 104 16.67 -4.31 7.51
N HIS A 105 15.88 -4.36 6.43
CA HIS A 105 15.93 -3.46 5.29
C HIS A 105 14.91 -2.32 5.41
N LYS A 106 14.92 -1.62 6.55
CA LYS A 106 13.96 -0.54 6.84
C LYS A 106 14.23 0.70 5.99
N GLY A 107 13.17 1.30 5.46
CA GLY A 107 13.32 2.40 4.52
C GLY A 107 12.02 2.85 3.88
N ILE A 108 12.16 3.64 2.82
CA ILE A 108 11.05 4.04 1.97
C ILE A 108 11.16 3.30 0.65
N ALA A 109 10.17 2.45 0.37
CA ALA A 109 10.04 1.82 -0.93
C ALA A 109 9.22 2.70 -1.88
N VAL A 110 9.52 2.62 -3.17
CA VAL A 110 8.81 3.34 -4.23
C VAL A 110 8.49 2.38 -5.38
N MET A 111 7.31 2.53 -5.95
CA MET A 111 6.90 1.84 -7.17
C MET A 111 6.32 2.85 -8.17
N THR A 112 6.77 2.75 -9.41
CA THR A 112 6.20 3.49 -10.54
C THR A 112 5.67 2.49 -11.56
N ASN A 113 4.75 2.94 -12.42
CA ASN A 113 4.14 2.09 -13.45
C ASN A 113 3.46 0.84 -12.86
N TYR A 114 2.87 0.97 -11.67
CA TYR A 114 2.27 -0.13 -10.90
C TYR A 114 1.14 -0.86 -11.63
N ASP A 115 0.52 -0.23 -12.64
CA ASP A 115 -0.56 -0.80 -13.45
C ASP A 115 -0.12 -1.20 -14.87
N GLN A 116 1.19 -1.29 -15.11
CA GLN A 116 1.77 -1.78 -16.36
C GLN A 116 2.32 -3.21 -16.20
N SER A 117 2.72 -3.83 -17.30
CA SER A 117 3.27 -5.20 -17.31
C SER A 117 4.64 -5.33 -16.64
N SER A 118 5.36 -4.22 -16.44
CA SER A 118 6.66 -4.20 -15.77
C SER A 118 6.74 -3.01 -14.80
N PRO A 119 6.16 -3.14 -13.61
CA PRO A 119 6.32 -2.14 -12.55
C PRO A 119 7.80 -2.01 -12.17
N SER A 120 8.24 -0.77 -11.93
CA SER A 120 9.56 -0.52 -11.35
C SER A 120 9.40 -0.44 -9.84
N PHE A 121 10.23 -1.17 -9.10
CA PHE A 121 10.26 -1.16 -7.65
C PHE A 121 11.67 -0.89 -7.16
N ASN A 122 11.81 0.02 -6.18
CA ASN A 122 13.08 0.33 -5.55
C ASN A 122 12.86 0.62 -4.06
N ILE A 123 13.88 0.39 -3.25
CA ILE A 123 13.89 0.82 -1.86
C ILE A 123 15.11 1.68 -1.57
N LYS A 124 14.87 2.77 -0.84
CA LYS A 124 15.92 3.57 -0.23
C LYS A 124 15.93 3.35 1.28
N GLU A 125 16.92 2.60 1.73
CA GLU A 125 17.22 2.46 3.14
C GLU A 125 17.82 3.74 3.73
N SER A 126 17.62 3.94 5.03
CA SER A 126 18.19 5.08 5.74
C SER A 126 18.46 4.74 7.19
N SER A 127 19.68 5.01 7.64
CA SER A 127 20.07 4.86 9.05
C SER A 127 19.33 5.81 9.99
N GLN A 128 18.65 6.84 9.46
CA GLN A 128 17.79 7.73 10.25
C GLN A 128 16.57 7.00 10.84
N PHE A 129 16.20 5.84 10.29
CA PHE A 129 15.18 4.95 10.84
C PHE A 129 15.77 3.97 11.87
N THR A 130 17.03 4.13 12.29
CA THR A 130 17.61 3.34 13.37
C THR A 130 17.59 4.16 14.66
N PRO A 131 17.05 3.65 15.78
CA PRO A 131 16.59 2.26 16.01
C PRO A 131 15.11 1.99 15.70
N ARG A 132 14.34 2.96 15.15
CA ARG A 132 12.87 2.87 15.04
C ARG A 132 12.35 2.71 13.62
N ASP A 133 11.53 1.69 13.40
CA ASP A 133 10.89 1.48 12.10
C ASP A 133 9.97 2.65 11.71
N PRO A 134 9.96 3.04 10.42
CA PRO A 134 9.07 4.08 9.94
C PRO A 134 7.62 3.58 9.99
N TYR A 135 6.76 4.29 10.73
CA TYR A 135 5.37 3.86 10.95
C TYR A 135 4.41 4.43 9.90
N GLN A 136 4.48 5.73 9.66
CA GLN A 136 3.54 6.47 8.81
C GLN A 136 4.30 7.27 7.76
N LEU A 137 3.72 7.39 6.58
CA LEU A 137 4.22 8.24 5.51
C LEU A 137 3.22 9.35 5.21
N VAL A 138 3.69 10.59 5.23
CA VAL A 138 2.92 11.75 4.79
C VAL A 138 3.77 12.52 3.79
N ILE A 139 3.29 12.63 2.56
CA ILE A 139 3.92 13.44 1.52
C ILE A 139 3.16 14.75 1.45
N ILE A 140 3.80 15.83 1.88
CA ILE A 140 3.26 17.20 1.81
C ILE A 140 3.96 17.93 0.67
N ASN A 141 3.17 18.55 -0.21
CA ASN A 141 3.73 19.53 -1.12
C ASN A 141 3.91 20.83 -0.33
N VAL A 142 5.14 21.15 0.03
CA VAL A 142 5.47 22.43 0.65
C VAL A 142 5.72 23.38 -0.52
N ASP A 143 4.76 24.27 -0.80
CA ASP A 143 5.06 25.41 -1.66
C ASP A 143 6.26 26.14 -1.02
N PRO A 144 7.37 26.36 -1.76
CA PRO A 144 8.57 26.97 -1.22
C PRO A 144 8.38 28.46 -0.85
#